data_AF-A0A2J6RZ05-F1
#
_entry.id   AF-A0A2J6RZ05-F1
#
_cell.length_a   1.000
_cell.length_b   1.000
_cell.length_c   1.000
_cell.angle_alpha   90.00
_cell.angle_beta   90.00
_cell.angle_gamma   90.00
#
_symmetry.space_group_name_H-M   'P 1'
#
loop_
_entity.id
_entity.type
_entity.pdbx_description
1 polymer ?
#
loop_
_entity_poly.entity_id
_entity_poly.type
_entity_poly.pdbx_seq_one_letter_code
_entity_poly.pdbx_strand_id
1 'polypeptide(L)'
;MAARFNENPKFCWKGPEFKYPVELVTFIVSKDGVEETFPVHKEHACYYSPVLKAAFNSDFIEGQTQTYRLEDTNPKIFSLLIQWFYTQNFKHCPLDDENRIVVRNRSIWDATGDTPPSDEINSMYLNMVGLYILAERLIIPRLQNHIMRSLLEMAEREAWSTVWMETAYKGTSAESPLRCFAVDMLLYEAPSSWIKKHEKHFPRELLIDYAVRATLRGGANGVDYSHTRVILSYMVHETPYPNNVS
;
A
#
# COMPACT_ATOMS: atom_id res chain seq x y z
N MET A 1 -6.83 -22.00 -4.67
CA MET A 1 -5.60 -21.78 -5.47
C MET A 1 -4.63 -20.86 -4.70
N ALA A 2 -4.34 -21.16 -3.43
CA ALA A 2 -3.58 -20.32 -2.49
C ALA A 2 -2.18 -20.86 -2.16
N ALA A 3 -1.69 -21.82 -2.95
CA ALA A 3 -0.49 -22.61 -2.64
C ALA A 3 0.65 -22.46 -3.66
N ARG A 4 0.83 -21.26 -4.26
CA ARG A 4 1.93 -21.01 -5.22
C ARG A 4 2.81 -19.79 -4.90
N PHE A 5 2.67 -19.20 -3.72
CA PHE A 5 3.49 -18.05 -3.31
C PHE A 5 4.45 -18.41 -2.15
N ASN A 6 5.17 -19.52 -2.32
CA ASN A 6 6.34 -19.92 -1.56
C ASN A 6 7.05 -20.90 -2.51
N GLU A 7 8.32 -20.80 -2.91
CA GLU A 7 9.53 -20.33 -2.26
C GLU A 7 10.52 -19.93 -3.36
N ASN A 8 11.21 -18.79 -3.21
CA ASN A 8 12.50 -18.60 -3.88
C ASN A 8 13.57 -19.01 -2.85
N PRO A 9 14.20 -20.20 -2.97
CA PRO A 9 14.92 -20.84 -1.86
C PRO A 9 16.33 -20.26 -1.60
N LYS A 10 16.57 -18.96 -1.80
CA LYS A 10 17.92 -18.37 -1.65
C LYS A 10 18.03 -17.10 -0.80
N PHE A 11 16.96 -16.62 -0.16
CA PHE A 11 17.08 -15.47 0.75
C PHE A 11 16.18 -15.62 1.97
N CYS A 12 16.78 -15.85 3.13
CA CYS A 12 16.11 -15.76 4.43
C CYS A 12 16.43 -14.40 5.05
N TRP A 13 15.42 -13.54 5.15
CA TRP A 13 15.57 -12.26 5.84
C TRP A 13 15.69 -12.50 7.34
N LYS A 14 16.83 -12.15 7.93
CA LYS A 14 16.96 -12.06 9.39
C LYS A 14 16.40 -10.72 9.84
N GLY A 15 15.32 -10.73 10.63
CA GLY A 15 14.76 -9.50 11.19
C GLY A 15 15.68 -8.84 12.24
N PRO A 16 15.32 -7.67 12.75
CA PRO A 16 15.96 -7.06 13.91
C PRO A 16 16.06 -8.04 15.09
N GLU A 17 17.17 -7.97 15.83
CA GLU A 17 17.49 -8.90 16.94
C GLU A 17 17.41 -8.22 18.32
N PHE A 18 17.10 -6.92 18.37
CA PHE A 18 17.15 -6.10 19.58
C PHE A 18 18.55 -6.06 20.21
N LYS A 19 19.57 -5.78 19.39
CA LYS A 19 20.96 -5.61 19.85
C LYS A 19 21.10 -4.50 20.88
N TYR A 20 20.30 -3.44 20.72
CA TYR A 20 20.23 -2.29 21.62
C TYR A 20 18.77 -2.07 22.03
N PRO A 21 18.23 -2.89 22.96
CA PRO A 21 16.80 -2.95 23.25
C PRO A 21 16.26 -1.70 23.95
N VAL A 22 17.15 -0.81 24.42
CA VAL A 22 16.78 0.46 25.07
C VAL A 22 16.80 1.66 24.12
N GLU A 23 17.33 1.50 22.90
CA GLU A 23 17.41 2.60 21.93
C GLU A 23 16.08 2.81 21.22
N LEU A 24 15.44 3.94 21.53
CA LEU A 24 14.19 4.39 20.94
C LEU A 24 14.41 5.66 20.11
N VAL A 25 13.64 5.77 19.04
CA VAL A 25 13.42 7.00 18.28
C VAL A 25 11.96 7.40 18.40
N THR A 26 11.70 8.70 18.32
CA THR A 26 10.37 9.27 18.48
C THR A 26 9.85 9.75 17.13
N PHE A 27 8.65 9.32 16.75
CA PHE A 27 7.96 9.87 15.59
C PHE A 27 6.86 10.79 16.04
N ILE A 28 6.84 12.02 15.53
CA ILE A 28 5.74 12.97 15.72
C ILE A 28 4.97 13.01 14.41
N VAL A 29 3.74 12.52 14.44
CA VAL A 29 2.91 12.31 13.26
C VAL A 29 1.68 13.16 13.40
N SER A 30 1.45 14.03 12.41
CA SER A 30 0.29 14.90 12.41
C SER A 30 -0.38 14.97 11.05
N LYS A 31 -1.70 15.15 11.08
CA LYS A 31 -2.52 15.45 9.91
C LYS A 31 -3.85 16.03 10.36
N ASP A 32 -4.36 17.02 9.63
CA ASP A 32 -5.70 17.61 9.84
C ASP A 32 -5.94 18.08 11.29
N GLY A 33 -4.90 18.61 11.95
CA GLY A 33 -4.96 19.11 13.33
C GLY A 33 -4.86 18.04 14.41
N VAL A 34 -4.74 16.77 14.07
CA VAL A 34 -4.45 15.67 15.00
C VAL A 34 -2.95 15.43 15.02
N GLU A 35 -2.33 15.36 16.19
CA GLU A 35 -0.92 15.03 16.39
C GLU A 35 -0.79 13.88 17.41
N GLU A 36 0.02 12.88 17.08
CA GLU A 36 0.34 11.76 17.96
C GLU A 36 1.85 11.47 17.95
N THR A 37 2.36 10.97 19.07
CA THR A 37 3.77 10.63 19.25
C THR A 37 3.94 9.13 19.41
N PHE A 38 4.88 8.54 18.66
CA PHE A 38 5.14 7.11 18.65
C PHE A 38 6.61 6.81 18.96
N PRO A 39 6.91 6.20 20.13
CA PRO A 39 8.23 5.64 20.38
C PRO A 39 8.40 4.31 19.62
N VAL A 40 9.51 4.15 18.90
CA VAL A 40 9.82 2.94 18.12
C VAL A 40 11.28 2.56 18.34
N HIS A 41 11.58 1.26 18.41
CA HIS A 41 12.97 0.79 18.51
C HIS A 41 13.76 1.24 17.28
N LYS A 42 14.85 1.97 17.53
CA LYS A 42 15.71 2.54 16.48
C LYS A 42 16.16 1.48 15.49
N GLU A 43 16.53 0.30 16.00
CA GLU A 43 16.95 -0.84 15.19
C GLU A 43 15.88 -1.25 14.18
N HIS A 44 14.60 -1.31 14.57
CA HIS A 44 13.51 -1.72 13.67
C HIS A 44 13.28 -0.67 12.58
N ALA A 45 13.19 0.61 12.97
CA ALA A 45 13.01 1.71 12.03
C ALA A 45 14.16 1.78 10.99
N CYS A 46 15.41 1.69 11.46
CA CYS A 46 16.60 1.78 10.61
C CYS A 46 16.85 0.51 9.78
N TYR A 47 16.43 -0.67 10.26
CA TYR A 47 16.60 -1.92 9.53
C TYR A 47 15.73 -1.94 8.27
N TYR A 48 14.50 -1.46 8.36
CA TYR A 48 13.54 -1.52 7.25
C TYR A 48 13.57 -0.29 6.34
N SER A 49 14.05 0.87 6.80
CA SER A 49 14.07 2.09 6.01
C SER A 49 15.48 2.71 5.95
N PRO A 50 16.08 2.85 4.76
CA PRO A 50 17.32 3.61 4.60
C PRO A 50 17.16 5.09 4.91
N VAL A 51 15.99 5.66 4.65
CA VAL A 51 15.70 7.06 4.96
C VAL A 51 15.79 7.28 6.45
N LEU A 52 15.13 6.41 7.24
CA LEU A 52 15.20 6.48 8.70
C LEU A 52 16.60 6.15 9.22
N LYS A 53 17.28 5.16 8.62
CA LYS A 53 18.67 4.85 8.96
C LYS A 53 19.59 6.04 8.75
N ALA A 54 19.47 6.73 7.62
CA ALA A 54 20.26 7.91 7.32
C ALA A 54 19.90 9.05 8.29
N ALA A 55 18.62 9.32 8.50
CA ALA A 55 18.16 10.39 9.37
C ALA A 55 18.66 10.22 10.82
N PHE A 56 18.41 9.07 11.45
CA PHE A 56 18.75 8.86 12.86
C PHE A 56 20.23 8.58 13.16
N ASN A 57 21.06 8.41 12.12
CA ASN A 57 22.51 8.21 12.24
C ASN A 57 23.32 9.30 11.51
N SER A 58 22.71 10.47 11.29
CA SER A 58 23.36 11.65 10.72
C SER A 58 23.59 12.74 11.78
N ASP A 59 24.32 13.79 11.40
CA ASP A 59 24.49 14.99 12.22
C ASP A 59 23.33 16.00 12.07
N PHE A 60 22.27 15.65 11.33
CA PHE A 60 21.07 16.50 11.19
C PHE A 60 20.19 16.45 12.44
N ILE A 61 19.14 17.28 12.47
CA ILE A 61 18.29 17.46 13.65
C ILE A 61 17.65 16.14 14.09
N GLU A 62 17.26 15.26 13.17
CA GLU A 62 16.71 13.94 13.47
C GLU A 62 17.72 13.04 14.18
N GLY A 63 19.00 13.10 13.79
CA GLY A 63 20.08 12.35 14.42
C GLY A 63 20.47 12.90 15.79
N GLN A 64 20.38 14.21 15.99
CA GLN A 64 20.64 14.83 17.29
C GLN A 64 19.49 14.62 18.28
N THR A 65 18.26 14.77 17.81
CA THR A 65 17.05 14.72 18.66
C THR A 65 16.43 13.33 18.76
N GLN A 66 16.90 12.38 17.93
CA GLN A 66 16.27 11.06 17.75
C GLN A 66 14.76 11.17 17.49
N THR A 67 14.35 12.25 16.80
CA THR A 67 12.95 12.59 16.53
C THR A 67 12.73 12.81 15.04
N TYR A 68 11.68 12.20 14.48
CA TYR A 68 11.32 12.33 13.06
C TYR A 68 9.89 12.85 12.93
N ARG A 69 9.69 13.93 12.17
CA ARG A 69 8.38 14.60 12.03
C ARG A 69 7.72 14.25 10.69
N LEU A 70 6.42 13.94 10.74
CA LEU A 70 5.57 13.60 9.58
C LEU A 70 4.26 14.39 9.64
N GLU A 71 4.22 15.57 9.03
CA GLU A 71 3.12 16.57 9.17
C GLU A 71 1.93 16.38 8.21
N ASP A 72 2.03 15.41 7.31
CA ASP A 72 1.04 15.11 6.28
C ASP A 72 0.45 13.69 6.39
N THR A 73 0.77 13.00 7.49
CA THR A 73 0.54 11.57 7.67
C THR A 73 -0.47 11.33 8.76
N ASN A 74 -1.55 10.60 8.46
CA ASN A 74 -2.54 10.26 9.48
C ASN A 74 -1.91 9.33 10.54
N PRO A 75 -2.06 9.60 11.85
CA PRO A 75 -1.56 8.71 12.92
C PRO A 75 -1.98 7.25 12.79
N LYS A 76 -3.17 6.99 12.22
CA LYS A 76 -3.66 5.64 11.93
C LYS A 76 -2.80 4.91 10.90
N ILE A 77 -2.35 5.61 9.85
CA ILE A 77 -1.44 5.05 8.84
C ILE A 77 -0.10 4.71 9.49
N PHE A 78 0.41 5.60 10.34
CA PHE A 78 1.68 5.35 11.03
C PHE A 78 1.59 4.18 12.01
N SER A 79 0.45 4.01 12.69
CA SER A 79 0.17 2.84 13.53
C SER A 79 0.25 1.53 12.73
N LEU A 80 -0.18 1.50 11.46
CA LEU A 80 -0.05 0.33 10.59
C LEU A 80 1.41 0.07 10.19
N LEU A 81 2.19 1.12 9.95
CA LEU A 81 3.64 1.00 9.72
C LEU A 81 4.34 0.38 10.93
N ILE A 82 4.00 0.81 12.15
CA ILE A 82 4.54 0.23 13.38
C ILE A 82 4.18 -1.26 13.48
N GLN A 83 2.91 -1.63 13.29
CA GLN A 83 2.52 -3.05 13.29
C GLN A 83 3.37 -3.86 12.33
N TRP A 84 3.63 -3.32 11.13
CA TRP A 84 4.46 -3.98 10.14
C TRP A 84 5.94 -4.04 10.54
N PHE A 85 6.52 -3.00 11.13
CA PHE A 85 7.90 -3.06 11.64
C PHE A 85 8.10 -4.21 12.61
N TYR A 86 7.16 -4.43 13.52
CA TYR A 86 7.29 -5.47 14.56
C TYR A 86 6.83 -6.85 14.13
N THR A 87 5.86 -6.97 13.22
CA THR A 87 5.23 -8.26 12.89
C THR A 87 5.42 -8.70 11.45
N GLN A 88 5.98 -7.83 10.60
CA GLN A 88 6.04 -8.00 9.13
C GLN A 88 4.66 -8.25 8.52
N ASN A 89 3.62 -7.78 9.20
CA ASN A 89 2.24 -7.88 8.82
C ASN A 89 1.46 -6.67 9.38
N PHE A 90 0.26 -6.41 8.87
CA PHE A 90 -0.65 -5.45 9.47
C PHE A 90 -2.09 -5.93 9.26
N LYS A 91 -2.94 -5.63 10.24
CA LYS A 91 -4.37 -5.94 10.12
C LYS A 91 -5.05 -4.77 9.40
N HIS A 92 -5.38 -4.98 8.12
CA HIS A 92 -6.15 -4.02 7.35
C HIS A 92 -7.66 -4.11 7.60
N CYS A 93 -8.16 -5.25 8.10
CA CYS A 93 -9.56 -5.42 8.49
C CYS A 93 -9.66 -5.48 10.03
N PRO A 94 -10.43 -4.58 10.67
CA PRO A 94 -10.69 -4.64 12.11
C PRO A 94 -11.80 -5.64 12.49
N LEU A 95 -12.50 -6.20 11.50
CA LEU A 95 -13.56 -7.20 11.71
C LEU A 95 -12.93 -8.55 12.07
N ASP A 96 -13.50 -9.22 13.08
CA ASP A 96 -13.21 -10.63 13.34
C ASP A 96 -13.63 -11.50 12.14
N ASP A 97 -13.09 -12.72 12.07
CA ASP A 97 -13.33 -13.63 10.94
C ASP A 97 -14.83 -13.96 10.75
N GLU A 98 -15.66 -13.82 11.79
CA GLU A 98 -17.12 -13.98 11.72
C GLU A 98 -17.81 -12.78 11.03
N ASN A 99 -17.42 -11.55 11.34
CA ASN A 99 -17.94 -10.35 10.67
C ASN A 99 -17.44 -10.17 9.23
N ARG A 100 -16.30 -10.78 8.86
CA ARG A 100 -15.83 -10.84 7.46
C ARG A 100 -16.83 -11.55 6.54
N ILE A 101 -17.57 -12.54 7.06
CA ILE A 101 -18.63 -13.24 6.32
C ILE A 101 -19.81 -12.32 6.05
N VAL A 102 -20.14 -11.42 6.98
CA VAL A 102 -21.28 -10.48 6.85
C VAL A 102 -20.99 -9.38 5.82
N VAL A 103 -19.76 -8.86 5.76
CA VAL A 103 -19.35 -7.90 4.70
C VAL A 103 -19.30 -8.58 3.33
N ARG A 104 -18.75 -9.81 3.26
CA ARG A 104 -18.82 -10.63 2.05
C ARG A 104 -20.26 -10.80 1.58
N ASN A 105 -21.18 -11.18 2.46
CA ASN A 105 -22.59 -11.38 2.10
C ASN A 105 -23.31 -10.09 1.68
N ARG A 106 -22.89 -8.92 2.17
CA ARG A 106 -23.40 -7.61 1.67
C ARG A 106 -22.87 -7.23 0.29
N SER A 107 -21.61 -7.59 -0.02
CA SER A 107 -20.99 -7.35 -1.32
C SER A 107 -21.37 -8.40 -2.38
N ILE A 108 -21.96 -9.52 -1.98
CA ILE A 108 -22.14 -10.66 -2.88
C ILE A 108 -23.16 -10.38 -4.00
N TRP A 109 -24.26 -9.63 -3.81
CA TRP A 109 -25.22 -9.36 -4.90
C TRP A 109 -25.73 -7.92 -4.97
N ASP A 110 -25.01 -7.08 -5.73
CA ASP A 110 -25.64 -6.16 -6.65
C ASP A 110 -25.15 -6.53 -8.06
N ALA A 111 -26.01 -7.18 -8.84
CA ALA A 111 -25.72 -7.59 -10.22
C ALA A 111 -25.47 -6.40 -11.17
N THR A 112 -25.67 -5.16 -10.72
CA THR A 112 -25.45 -3.94 -11.52
C THR A 112 -24.07 -3.31 -11.32
N GLY A 113 -23.33 -3.68 -10.25
CA GLY A 113 -22.03 -3.09 -9.94
C GLY A 113 -22.08 -1.59 -9.62
N ASP A 114 -23.27 -1.04 -9.31
CA ASP A 114 -23.52 0.38 -9.08
C ASP A 114 -23.74 0.71 -7.58
N THR A 115 -23.73 -0.28 -6.69
CA THR A 115 -23.78 -0.05 -5.24
C THR A 115 -22.41 0.37 -4.71
N PRO A 116 -22.30 1.52 -4.02
CA PRO A 116 -21.03 1.97 -3.49
C PRO A 116 -20.50 1.09 -2.36
N PRO A 117 -19.16 0.92 -2.29
CA PRO A 117 -18.53 0.28 -1.14
C PRO A 117 -18.86 1.04 0.13
N SER A 118 -18.97 0.31 1.24
CA SER A 118 -19.23 0.90 2.55
C SER A 118 -18.07 1.81 3.00
N ASP A 119 -18.35 2.71 3.94
CA ASP A 119 -17.34 3.63 4.49
C ASP A 119 -16.17 2.89 5.14
N GLU A 120 -16.42 1.70 5.71
CA GLU A 120 -15.37 0.85 6.24
C GLU A 120 -14.43 0.35 5.14
N ILE A 121 -14.97 -0.14 4.01
CA ILE A 121 -14.17 -0.58 2.85
C ILE A 121 -13.38 0.61 2.30
N ASN A 122 -14.03 1.77 2.12
CA ASN A 122 -13.36 2.99 1.68
C ASN A 122 -12.19 3.36 2.60
N SER A 123 -12.41 3.31 3.91
CA SER A 123 -11.38 3.59 4.91
C SER A 123 -10.22 2.58 4.87
N MET A 124 -10.51 1.30 4.64
CA MET A 124 -9.48 0.26 4.49
C MET A 124 -8.56 0.55 3.29
N TYR A 125 -9.14 0.81 2.12
CA TYR A 125 -8.37 1.15 0.91
C TYR A 125 -7.55 2.43 1.10
N LEU A 126 -8.14 3.49 1.68
CA LEU A 126 -7.44 4.75 1.92
C LEU A 126 -6.26 4.58 2.90
N ASN A 127 -6.44 3.79 3.96
CA ASN A 127 -5.36 3.51 4.92
C ASN A 127 -4.21 2.73 4.27
N MET A 128 -4.51 1.73 3.43
CA MET A 128 -3.50 0.93 2.74
C MET A 128 -2.75 1.73 1.67
N VAL A 129 -3.46 2.56 0.90
CA VAL A 129 -2.84 3.45 -0.10
C VAL A 129 -2.01 4.53 0.58
N GLY A 130 -2.49 5.11 1.67
CA GLY A 130 -1.71 6.04 2.49
C GLY A 130 -0.45 5.39 3.07
N LEU A 131 -0.54 4.13 3.52
CA LEU A 131 0.62 3.36 3.96
C LEU A 131 1.58 3.06 2.81
N TYR A 132 1.09 2.81 1.59
CA TYR A 132 1.92 2.59 0.42
C TYR A 132 2.74 3.84 0.08
N ILE A 133 2.09 5.01 0.06
CA ILE A 133 2.74 6.31 -0.16
C ILE A 133 3.82 6.55 0.90
N LEU A 134 3.51 6.28 2.17
CA LEU A 134 4.48 6.39 3.25
C LEU A 134 5.66 5.43 3.05
N ALA A 135 5.40 4.20 2.63
CA ALA A 135 6.43 3.20 2.34
C ALA A 135 7.31 3.59 1.14
N GLU A 136 6.74 4.20 0.10
CA GLU A 136 7.49 4.75 -1.04
C GLU A 136 8.42 5.88 -0.57
N ARG A 137 7.89 6.83 0.22
CA ARG A 137 8.66 7.94 0.79
C ARG A 137 9.80 7.49 1.70
N LEU A 138 9.57 6.44 2.49
CA LEU A 138 10.57 5.86 3.39
C LEU A 138 11.46 4.81 2.72
N ILE A 139 11.26 4.54 1.44
CA ILE A 139 11.97 3.53 0.65
C ILE A 139 11.92 2.17 1.37
N ILE A 140 10.71 1.62 1.53
CA ILE A 140 10.47 0.31 2.14
C ILE A 140 9.82 -0.63 1.10
N PRO A 141 10.56 -1.13 0.09
CA PRO A 141 10.01 -1.98 -0.98
C PRO A 141 9.24 -3.20 -0.48
N ARG A 142 9.73 -3.84 0.58
CA ARG A 142 9.09 -5.03 1.16
C ARG A 142 7.70 -4.73 1.71
N LEU A 143 7.52 -3.55 2.31
CA LEU A 143 6.21 -3.09 2.77
C LEU A 143 5.32 -2.73 1.58
N GLN A 144 5.83 -2.01 0.57
CA GLN A 144 5.08 -1.73 -0.67
C GLN A 144 4.55 -3.02 -1.32
N ASN A 145 5.39 -4.06 -1.39
CA ASN A 145 5.02 -5.38 -1.92
C ASN A 145 3.96 -6.07 -1.05
N HIS A 146 4.08 -6.02 0.28
CA HIS A 146 3.09 -6.57 1.20
C HIS A 146 1.72 -5.89 1.07
N ILE A 147 1.71 -4.56 0.96
CA ILE A 147 0.50 -3.77 0.75
C ILE A 147 -0.13 -4.11 -0.60
N MET A 148 0.66 -4.16 -1.67
CA MET A 148 0.15 -4.47 -3.01
C MET A 148 -0.49 -5.85 -3.08
N ARG A 149 0.12 -6.87 -2.46
CA ARG A 149 -0.50 -8.20 -2.33
C ARG A 149 -1.81 -8.16 -1.55
N SER A 150 -1.87 -7.34 -0.49
CA SER A 150 -3.07 -7.20 0.32
C SER A 150 -4.19 -6.48 -0.45
N LEU A 151 -3.87 -5.45 -1.24
CA LEU A 151 -4.82 -4.76 -2.12
C LEU A 151 -5.39 -5.72 -3.18
N LEU A 152 -4.53 -6.52 -3.80
CA LEU A 152 -4.93 -7.55 -4.76
C LEU A 152 -5.87 -8.58 -4.12
N GLU A 153 -5.55 -9.05 -2.91
CA GLU A 153 -6.40 -10.00 -2.20
C GLU A 153 -7.77 -9.41 -1.86
N MET A 154 -7.82 -8.15 -1.40
CA MET A 154 -9.09 -7.46 -1.12
C MET A 154 -9.94 -7.27 -2.38
N ALA A 155 -9.34 -6.85 -3.49
CA ALA A 155 -10.03 -6.67 -4.76
C ALA A 155 -10.61 -8.00 -5.28
N GLU A 156 -9.88 -9.12 -5.13
CA GLU A 156 -10.35 -10.43 -5.58
C GLU A 156 -11.40 -11.09 -4.66
N ARG A 157 -11.35 -10.84 -3.35
CA ARG A 157 -12.01 -11.72 -2.35
C ARG A 157 -12.98 -11.04 -1.40
N GLU A 158 -12.96 -9.71 -1.33
CA GLU A 158 -13.75 -8.94 -0.39
C GLU A 158 -14.65 -7.97 -1.15
N ALA A 159 -14.17 -6.77 -1.46
CA ALA A 159 -14.89 -5.74 -2.19
C ALA A 159 -13.89 -4.77 -2.83
N TRP A 160 -14.30 -4.09 -3.90
CA TRP A 160 -13.50 -3.06 -4.57
C TRP A 160 -13.96 -1.65 -4.19
N SER A 161 -13.02 -0.71 -4.22
CA SER A 161 -13.29 0.73 -4.09
C SER A 161 -12.42 1.50 -5.06
N THR A 162 -12.85 2.71 -5.42
CA THR A 162 -12.13 3.64 -6.30
C THR A 162 -11.74 4.94 -5.60
N VAL A 163 -12.23 5.19 -4.39
CA VAL A 163 -12.00 6.46 -3.66
C VAL A 163 -10.52 6.76 -3.42
N TRP A 164 -9.70 5.72 -3.36
CA TRP A 164 -8.27 5.82 -3.09
C TRP A 164 -7.45 6.26 -4.31
N MET A 165 -8.02 6.20 -5.52
CA MET A 165 -7.29 6.45 -6.77
C MET A 165 -6.81 7.90 -6.88
N GLU A 166 -7.62 8.86 -6.44
CA GLU A 166 -7.21 10.27 -6.35
C GLU A 166 -6.01 10.44 -5.39
N THR A 167 -6.07 9.81 -4.22
CA THR A 167 -4.98 9.83 -3.23
C THR A 167 -3.71 9.20 -3.78
N ALA A 168 -3.81 8.07 -4.50
CA ALA A 168 -2.66 7.41 -5.10
C ALA A 168 -1.95 8.31 -6.12
N TYR A 169 -2.71 8.97 -7.01
CA TYR A 169 -2.13 9.86 -8.02
C TYR A 169 -1.56 11.14 -7.41
N LYS A 170 -2.16 11.69 -6.34
CA LYS A 170 -1.58 12.85 -5.65
C LYS A 170 -0.30 12.51 -4.87
N GLY A 171 -0.20 11.28 -4.36
CA GLY A 171 0.85 10.90 -3.42
C GLY A 171 2.01 10.08 -3.99
N THR A 172 2.01 9.73 -5.28
CA THR A 172 3.04 8.87 -5.88
C THR A 172 3.63 9.46 -7.14
N SER A 173 4.79 8.96 -7.58
CA SER A 173 5.39 9.27 -8.88
C SER A 173 4.63 8.62 -10.05
N ALA A 174 4.86 9.09 -11.29
CA ALA A 174 4.23 8.54 -12.49
C ALA A 174 4.62 7.08 -12.74
N GLU A 175 5.82 6.69 -12.31
CA GLU A 175 6.39 5.35 -12.42
C GLU A 175 5.94 4.42 -11.29
N SER A 176 5.15 4.92 -10.32
CA SER A 176 4.74 4.13 -9.17
C SER A 176 3.87 2.94 -9.59
N PRO A 177 4.19 1.71 -9.16
CA PRO A 177 3.39 0.53 -9.43
C PRO A 177 1.93 0.65 -8.95
N LEU A 178 1.66 1.50 -7.96
CA LEU A 178 0.31 1.76 -7.48
C LEU A 178 -0.58 2.43 -8.53
N ARG A 179 -0.02 3.32 -9.37
CA ARG A 179 -0.75 3.93 -10.48
C ARG A 179 -1.09 2.89 -11.56
N CYS A 180 -0.14 1.99 -11.86
CA CYS A 180 -0.41 0.86 -12.77
C CYS A 180 -1.55 -0.03 -12.26
N PHE A 181 -1.58 -0.32 -10.96
CA PHE A 181 -2.67 -1.06 -10.34
C PHE A 181 -4.02 -0.33 -10.45
N ALA A 182 -4.06 0.99 -10.24
CA ALA A 182 -5.28 1.78 -10.41
C ALA A 182 -5.85 1.70 -11.84
N VAL A 183 -4.99 1.79 -12.85
CA VAL A 183 -5.40 1.68 -14.26
C VAL A 183 -5.96 0.29 -14.57
N ASP A 184 -5.28 -0.77 -14.12
CA ASP A 184 -5.75 -2.14 -14.38
C ASP A 184 -7.06 -2.43 -13.63
N MET A 185 -7.28 -1.90 -12.43
CA MET A 185 -8.60 -1.95 -11.76
C MET A 185 -9.71 -1.31 -12.61
N LEU A 186 -9.44 -0.18 -13.27
CA LEU A 186 -10.44 0.48 -14.15
C LEU A 186 -10.69 -0.28 -15.44
N LEU A 187 -9.68 -0.93 -15.99
CA LEU A 187 -9.81 -1.68 -17.25
C LEU A 187 -10.66 -2.94 -17.10
N TYR A 188 -10.73 -3.48 -15.88
CA TYR A 188 -11.14 -4.86 -15.69
C TYR A 188 -12.22 -5.07 -14.64
N GLU A 189 -12.27 -4.23 -13.61
CA GLU A 189 -13.19 -4.41 -12.48
C GLU A 189 -14.29 -3.33 -12.45
N ALA A 190 -14.01 -2.10 -12.91
CA ALA A 190 -14.95 -0.99 -12.79
C ALA A 190 -15.98 -0.94 -13.95
N PRO A 191 -17.29 -0.87 -13.65
CA PRO A 191 -18.31 -0.63 -14.68
C PRO A 191 -18.13 0.73 -15.36
N SER A 192 -18.44 0.82 -16.66
CA SER A 192 -18.33 2.09 -17.40
C SER A 192 -19.26 3.20 -16.87
N SER A 193 -20.39 2.84 -16.26
CA SER A 193 -21.30 3.76 -15.56
C SER A 193 -20.64 4.38 -14.32
N TRP A 194 -19.76 3.65 -13.65
CA TRP A 194 -19.14 4.02 -12.38
C TRP A 194 -18.26 5.28 -12.51
N ILE A 195 -17.47 5.35 -13.59
CA ILE A 195 -16.57 6.47 -13.85
C ILE A 195 -17.34 7.79 -13.91
N LYS A 196 -18.50 7.80 -14.57
CA LYS A 196 -19.35 9.00 -14.69
C LYS A 196 -19.98 9.41 -13.37
N LYS A 197 -20.36 8.45 -12.52
CA LYS A 197 -21.01 8.71 -11.23
C LYS A 197 -20.02 9.21 -10.17
N HIS A 198 -18.76 8.80 -10.27
CA HIS A 198 -17.73 9.05 -9.27
C HIS A 198 -16.53 9.84 -9.83
N GLU A 199 -16.79 10.83 -10.69
CA GLU A 199 -15.75 11.61 -11.41
C GLU A 199 -14.61 12.08 -10.51
N LYS A 200 -14.90 12.50 -9.27
CA LYS A 200 -13.91 12.97 -8.29
C LYS A 200 -12.86 11.92 -7.91
N HIS A 201 -13.16 10.63 -8.07
CA HIS A 201 -12.21 9.56 -7.79
C HIS A 201 -11.14 9.44 -8.89
N PHE A 202 -11.40 10.00 -10.07
CA PHE A 202 -10.59 9.77 -11.28
C PHE A 202 -9.90 11.06 -11.72
N PRO A 203 -8.72 11.38 -11.18
CA PRO A 203 -7.98 12.56 -11.61
C PRO A 203 -7.63 12.48 -13.11
N ARG A 204 -7.47 13.64 -13.75
CA ARG A 204 -7.18 13.73 -15.20
C ARG A 204 -6.03 12.84 -15.64
N GLU A 205 -4.95 12.77 -14.85
CA GLU A 205 -3.79 11.91 -15.13
C GLU A 205 -4.17 10.42 -15.22
N LEU A 206 -4.98 9.93 -14.28
CA LEU A 206 -5.47 8.55 -14.31
C LEU A 206 -6.30 8.26 -15.56
N LEU A 207 -7.17 9.19 -15.95
CA LEU A 207 -7.99 9.03 -17.15
C LEU A 207 -7.14 9.00 -18.44
N ILE A 208 -6.03 9.74 -18.46
CA ILE A 208 -5.06 9.70 -19.57
C ILE A 208 -4.35 8.35 -19.59
N ASP A 209 -3.80 7.90 -18.47
CA ASP A 209 -3.11 6.61 -18.37
C ASP A 209 -4.04 5.45 -18.77
N TYR A 210 -5.30 5.52 -18.33
CA TYR A 210 -6.36 4.61 -18.72
C TYR A 210 -6.60 4.63 -20.23
N ALA A 211 -6.79 5.79 -20.85
CA ALA A 211 -7.04 5.91 -22.29
C ALA A 211 -5.85 5.40 -23.12
N VAL A 212 -4.62 5.72 -22.73
CA VAL A 212 -3.40 5.22 -23.38
C VAL A 212 -3.35 3.69 -23.29
N ARG A 213 -3.62 3.11 -22.13
CA ARG A 213 -3.56 1.65 -21.94
C ARG A 213 -4.73 0.93 -22.62
N ALA A 214 -5.91 1.55 -22.70
CA ALA A 214 -7.05 1.04 -23.44
C ALA A 214 -6.81 1.04 -24.96
N THR A 215 -6.16 2.06 -25.51
CA THR A 215 -5.83 2.13 -26.95
C THR A 215 -4.75 1.12 -27.36
N LEU A 216 -3.75 0.88 -26.50
CA LEU A 216 -2.76 -0.19 -26.71
C LEU A 216 -3.40 -1.59 -26.78
N ARG A 217 -4.53 -1.80 -26.10
CA ARG A 217 -5.31 -3.05 -26.16
C ARG A 217 -6.17 -3.18 -27.42
N GLY A 218 -6.53 -2.07 -28.06
CA GLY A 218 -7.38 -2.04 -29.25
C GLY A 218 -6.66 -2.27 -30.60
N GLY A 219 -5.38 -2.63 -30.59
CA GLY A 219 -4.54 -2.70 -31.79
C GLY A 219 -4.60 -4.01 -32.62
N ALA A 220 -4.88 -3.84 -33.91
CA ALA A 220 -4.65 -4.67 -35.11
C ALA A 220 -5.15 -6.13 -35.25
N ASN A 221 -5.26 -6.97 -34.22
CA ASN A 221 -5.48 -8.41 -34.45
C ASN A 221 -6.74 -9.04 -33.83
N GLY A 222 -7.69 -8.24 -33.31
CA GLY A 222 -9.06 -8.72 -33.06
C GLY A 222 -9.17 -10.07 -32.34
N VAL A 223 -8.32 -10.32 -31.35
CA VAL A 223 -8.40 -11.55 -30.58
C VAL A 223 -9.03 -11.25 -29.23
N ASP A 224 -10.13 -11.96 -28.99
CA ASP A 224 -10.79 -12.05 -27.70
C ASP A 224 -9.88 -12.85 -26.76
N TYR A 225 -9.34 -12.20 -25.73
CA TYR A 225 -8.44 -12.85 -24.77
C TYR A 225 -9.00 -12.74 -23.36
N SER A 226 -9.40 -13.89 -22.83
CA SER A 226 -9.68 -14.11 -21.42
C SER A 226 -8.46 -13.79 -20.57
N HIS A 227 -8.68 -12.96 -19.55
CA HIS A 227 -7.74 -12.69 -18.48
C HIS A 227 -7.05 -13.93 -17.91
N THR A 228 -5.75 -14.05 -18.11
CA THR A 228 -4.88 -14.73 -17.14
C THR A 228 -4.33 -13.68 -16.18
N ARG A 229 -4.90 -13.69 -14.96
CA ARG A 229 -4.52 -12.96 -13.75
C ARG A 229 -3.07 -12.46 -13.69
N VAL A 230 -2.93 -11.17 -13.35
CA VAL A 230 -1.90 -10.53 -12.53
C VAL A 230 -0.66 -11.39 -12.24
N ILE A 231 0.43 -11.18 -12.99
CA ILE A 231 1.74 -11.76 -12.65
C ILE A 231 2.79 -10.64 -12.59
N LEU A 232 3.21 -10.32 -11.36
CA LEU A 232 4.48 -9.69 -10.97
C LEU A 232 4.77 -8.22 -11.36
N SER A 233 4.00 -7.56 -12.21
CA SER A 233 4.33 -6.20 -12.68
C SER A 233 4.27 -5.11 -11.61
N TYR A 234 3.63 -5.35 -10.46
CA TYR A 234 3.46 -4.33 -9.41
C TYR A 234 4.48 -4.40 -8.28
N MET A 235 5.38 -5.39 -8.30
CA MET A 235 6.33 -5.59 -7.21
C MET A 235 7.54 -4.68 -7.39
N VAL A 236 7.88 -3.94 -6.34
CA VAL A 236 9.11 -3.15 -6.27
C VAL A 236 10.26 -4.09 -5.96
N HIS A 237 11.41 -3.89 -6.64
CA HIS A 237 12.60 -4.70 -6.42
C HIS A 237 13.09 -4.54 -4.98
N GLU A 238 13.16 -5.64 -4.24
CA GLU A 238 13.76 -5.69 -2.91
C GLU A 238 15.28 -5.85 -3.08
N THR A 239 16.05 -4.79 -2.89
CA THR A 239 17.51 -4.93 -2.73
C THR A 239 17.78 -5.38 -1.30
N PRO A 240 18.41 -6.55 -1.06
CA PRO A 240 18.94 -6.85 0.26
C PRO A 240 19.98 -5.79 0.60
N TYR A 241 19.75 -5.04 1.68
CA TYR A 241 20.77 -4.16 2.21
C TYR A 241 22.01 -5.02 2.48
N PRO A 242 23.20 -4.64 1.99
CA PRO A 242 24.41 -5.28 2.45
C PRO A 242 24.42 -5.09 3.97
N ASN A 243 24.30 -6.19 4.71
CA ASN A 243 24.77 -6.22 6.08
C ASN A 243 26.18 -5.66 6.00
N ASN A 244 26.43 -4.51 6.63
CA ASN A 244 27.77 -3.95 6.76
C ASN A 244 28.68 -5.11 7.16
N VAL A 245 29.53 -5.55 6.22
CA VAL A 245 30.65 -6.40 6.54
C VAL A 245 31.62 -5.44 7.21
N SER A 246 31.70 -5.58 8.53
CA SER A 246 32.69 -5.00 9.47
C SER A 246 32.82 -3.49 9.47
#